data_AF-A0A323TGJ5-F1
#
_entry.id   AF-A0A323TGJ5-F1
#
_cell.length_a   1.000
_cell.length_b   1.000
_cell.length_c   1.000
_cell.angle_alpha   90.00
_cell.angle_beta   90.00
_cell.angle_gamma   90.00
#
_symmetry.space_group_name_H-M   'P 1'
#
loop_
_entity.id
_entity.type
_entity.pdbx_description
1 polymer ?
#
loop_
_entity_poly.entity_id
_entity_poly.type
_entity_poly.pdbx_seq_one_letter_code
_entity_poly.pdbx_strand_id
1 'polypeptide(L)'
;MKKILLITLLFFIVMVGCSNNDPVEPAADSVDNTEDLETLISTNERLVDQLEKELEEKESLFERIQTLEEENMELKDDLLTYKQQTIEIEDRHEKELSLRHDLDYKSREFFQAMHEREHEQVEELTSSSITIDSEAEILHLTDQEGIERSFHYLQLDSVIYSRQRSFSYDHEEEVFSTEYEFYTSSEESMHFDGGVELIFENEEDWKVSSIRYVQ
;
A
#
# COMPACT_ATOMS: atom_id res chain seq x y z
N MET A 1 -4.03 31.41 -32.58
CA MET A 1 -2.94 31.89 -33.46
C MET A 1 -2.54 33.30 -33.04
N LYS A 2 -1.51 33.42 -32.18
CA LYS A 2 -0.78 34.66 -31.92
C LYS A 2 0.69 34.32 -32.08
N LYS A 3 1.20 34.73 -33.23
CA LYS A 3 2.56 34.53 -33.71
C LYS A 3 3.41 35.70 -33.23
N ILE A 4 4.69 35.41 -33.01
CA ILE A 4 5.82 36.32 -33.23
C ILE A 4 5.92 37.45 -32.20
N LEU A 5 6.68 37.22 -31.12
CA LEU A 5 7.36 38.29 -30.39
C LEU A 5 8.56 37.74 -29.61
N LEU A 6 9.49 37.08 -30.29
CA LEU A 6 10.83 36.80 -29.74
C LEU A 6 11.88 36.59 -30.85
N ILE A 7 11.79 37.41 -31.90
CA ILE A 7 12.78 37.52 -32.99
C ILE A 7 13.12 39.01 -33.17
N THR A 8 13.48 39.65 -32.06
CA THR A 8 13.89 41.06 -31.97
C THR A 8 15.06 41.19 -31.00
N LEU A 9 16.11 40.44 -31.29
CA LEU A 9 17.49 40.67 -30.84
C LEU A 9 18.43 40.23 -31.99
N LEU A 10 18.02 40.38 -33.25
CA LEU A 10 18.35 41.54 -34.08
C LEU A 10 19.54 42.36 -33.56
N PHE A 11 20.68 42.08 -34.18
CA PHE A 11 21.54 43.10 -34.78
C PHE A 11 21.88 44.28 -33.88
N PHE A 12 22.94 44.13 -33.09
CA PHE A 12 23.62 45.31 -32.56
C PHE A 12 25.15 45.28 -32.60
N ILE A 13 25.78 44.52 -33.51
CA ILE A 13 27.22 44.75 -33.80
C ILE A 13 27.51 44.49 -35.29
N VAL A 14 26.95 45.33 -36.17
CA VAL A 14 27.57 45.66 -37.45
C VAL A 14 27.64 47.18 -37.51
N MET A 15 28.83 47.73 -37.80
CA MET A 15 29.15 49.15 -38.02
C MET A 15 29.62 49.98 -36.80
N VAL A 16 30.87 49.77 -36.42
CA VAL A 16 31.84 50.88 -36.28
C VAL A 16 32.82 50.62 -37.42
N GLY A 17 32.94 51.41 -38.49
CA GLY A 17 33.07 52.86 -38.53
C GLY A 17 34.35 53.13 -39.35
N CYS A 18 34.27 52.98 -40.67
CA CYS A 18 35.31 53.51 -41.57
C CYS A 18 35.23 55.03 -41.57
N SER A 19 36.28 55.71 -41.12
CA SER A 19 36.49 57.13 -41.46
C SER A 19 37.98 57.49 -41.49
N ASN A 20 38.41 57.82 -42.72
CA ASN A 20 39.46 58.73 -43.18
C ASN A 20 40.96 58.37 -43.08
N ASN A 21 41.47 57.96 -44.26
CA ASN A 21 42.56 58.57 -45.05
C ASN A 21 43.74 59.24 -44.34
N ASP A 22 44.92 58.61 -44.46
CA ASP A 22 46.14 59.21 -45.02
C ASP A 22 47.03 58.08 -45.61
N PRO A 23 47.62 58.23 -46.82
CA PRO A 23 48.53 57.24 -47.38
C PRO A 23 49.91 57.46 -46.78
N VAL A 24 50.20 56.74 -45.69
CA VAL A 24 51.56 56.65 -45.14
C VAL A 24 52.31 55.60 -45.96
N GLU A 25 53.47 56.02 -46.49
CA GLU A 25 54.42 55.24 -47.28
C GLU A 25 54.71 53.85 -46.68
N PRO A 26 55.05 52.83 -47.50
CA PRO A 26 55.49 51.55 -46.98
C PRO A 26 56.91 51.71 -46.44
N ALA A 27 57.00 52.14 -45.18
CA ALA A 27 58.21 51.97 -44.40
C ALA A 27 58.39 50.46 -44.18
N ALA A 28 59.51 49.96 -44.71
CA ALA A 28 59.95 48.60 -44.57
C ALA A 28 59.88 48.09 -43.13
N ASP A 29 59.33 46.89 -42.98
CA ASP A 29 59.69 45.85 -42.03
C ASP A 29 60.27 46.29 -40.68
N SER A 30 59.40 46.31 -39.68
CA SER A 30 59.44 45.36 -38.56
C SER A 30 58.25 45.61 -37.66
N VAL A 31 57.05 45.33 -38.19
CA VAL A 31 55.93 45.01 -37.31
C VAL A 31 56.29 43.69 -36.64
N ASP A 32 56.18 43.70 -35.33
CA ASP A 32 56.43 42.61 -34.41
C ASP A 32 55.55 41.38 -34.77
N ASN A 33 55.96 40.64 -35.80
CA ASN A 33 55.35 39.37 -36.20
C ASN A 33 55.50 38.31 -35.10
N THR A 34 56.30 38.60 -34.06
CA THR A 34 56.48 37.79 -32.88
C THR A 34 55.35 38.02 -31.87
N GLU A 35 54.94 39.27 -31.59
CA GLU A 35 53.81 39.57 -30.68
C GLU A 35 52.46 39.01 -31.18
N ASP A 36 52.17 39.10 -32.49
CA ASP A 36 50.90 38.61 -33.06
C ASP A 36 50.86 37.07 -33.13
N LEU A 37 52.02 36.45 -33.38
CA LEU A 37 52.18 34.99 -33.37
C LEU A 37 52.13 34.43 -31.94
N GLU A 38 52.71 35.12 -30.96
CA GLU A 38 52.65 34.78 -29.53
C GLU A 38 51.22 34.96 -28.98
N THR A 39 50.49 35.96 -29.45
CA THR A 39 49.06 36.15 -29.15
C THR A 39 48.18 35.04 -29.74
N LEU A 40 48.48 34.58 -30.96
CA LEU A 40 47.77 33.46 -31.60
C LEU A 40 48.11 32.10 -30.97
N ILE A 41 49.36 31.90 -30.55
CA ILE A 41 49.79 30.68 -29.84
C ILE A 41 49.12 30.61 -28.47
N SER A 42 49.19 31.69 -27.67
CA SER A 42 48.52 31.75 -26.36
C SER A 42 46.99 31.64 -26.45
N THR A 43 46.39 32.14 -27.54
CA THR A 43 44.96 31.96 -27.78
C THR A 43 44.63 30.50 -28.12
N ASN A 44 45.45 29.81 -28.92
CA ASN A 44 45.27 28.38 -29.20
C ASN A 44 45.47 27.52 -27.95
N GLU A 45 46.51 27.79 -27.16
CA GLU A 45 46.75 27.09 -25.89
C GLU A 45 45.54 27.26 -24.96
N ARG A 46 45.03 28.49 -24.80
CA ARG A 46 43.82 28.73 -24.01
C ARG A 46 42.57 28.03 -24.57
N LEU A 47 42.44 27.93 -25.89
CA LEU A 47 41.32 27.22 -26.52
C LEU A 47 41.43 25.71 -26.33
N VAL A 48 42.65 25.16 -26.34
CA VAL A 48 42.91 23.75 -26.02
C VAL A 48 42.59 23.47 -24.56
N ASP A 49 43.06 24.30 -23.63
CA ASP A 49 42.75 24.17 -22.20
C ASP A 49 41.23 24.25 -21.94
N GLN A 50 40.53 25.16 -22.64
CA GLN A 50 39.07 25.25 -22.58
C GLN A 50 38.38 24.02 -23.15
N LEU A 51 38.88 23.48 -24.27
CA LEU A 51 38.33 22.27 -24.87
C LEU A 51 38.54 21.06 -23.96
N GLU A 52 39.72 20.91 -23.37
CA GLU A 52 40.03 19.84 -22.41
C GLU A 52 39.11 19.94 -21.18
N LYS A 53 38.95 21.13 -20.62
CA LYS A 53 38.03 21.37 -19.51
C LYS A 53 36.57 21.04 -19.86
N GLU A 54 36.09 21.45 -21.03
CA GLU A 54 34.73 21.14 -21.49
C GLU A 54 34.55 19.63 -21.75
N LEU A 55 35.60 18.93 -22.16
CA LEU A 55 35.58 17.47 -22.31
C LEU A 55 35.52 16.76 -20.95
N GLU A 56 36.28 17.22 -19.96
CA GLU A 56 36.23 16.71 -18.57
C GLU A 56 34.86 16.96 -17.93
N GLU A 57 34.32 18.18 -18.07
CA GLU A 57 32.98 18.52 -17.59
C GLU A 57 31.90 17.67 -18.26
N LYS A 58 32.03 17.44 -19.58
CA LYS A 58 31.13 16.56 -20.32
C LYS A 58 31.18 15.13 -19.77
N GLU A 59 32.37 14.57 -19.55
CA GLU A 59 32.53 13.21 -19.01
C GLU A 59 31.90 13.09 -17.62
N SER A 60 32.17 14.05 -16.73
CA SER A 60 31.56 14.10 -15.39
C SER A 60 30.02 14.19 -15.44
N LEU A 61 29.48 14.98 -16.38
CA LEU A 61 28.03 15.06 -16.59
C LEU A 61 27.45 13.74 -17.11
N PHE A 62 28.16 13.02 -18.00
CA PHE A 62 27.72 11.71 -18.48
C PHE A 62 27.68 10.67 -17.35
N GLU A 63 28.73 10.61 -16.52
CA GLU A 63 28.74 9.74 -15.34
C GLU A 63 27.58 10.07 -14.41
N ARG A 64 27.33 11.37 -14.16
CA ARG A 64 26.23 11.79 -13.30
C ARG A 64 24.87 11.44 -13.88
N ILE A 65 24.68 11.57 -15.19
CA ILE A 65 23.45 11.13 -15.88
C ILE A 65 23.26 9.63 -15.69
N GLN A 66 24.30 8.82 -15.91
CA GLN A 66 24.21 7.38 -15.76
C GLN A 66 23.82 6.99 -14.32
N THR A 67 24.47 7.59 -13.30
CA THR A 67 24.10 7.34 -11.90
C THR A 67 22.64 7.71 -11.62
N LEU A 68 22.18 8.86 -12.13
CA LEU A 68 20.79 9.28 -11.95
C LEU A 68 19.80 8.36 -12.68
N GLU A 69 20.15 7.80 -13.83
CA GLU A 69 19.32 6.83 -14.56
C GLU A 69 19.22 5.50 -13.79
N GLU A 70 20.31 5.03 -13.21
CA GLU A 70 20.35 3.84 -12.36
C GLU A 70 19.51 4.05 -11.08
N GLU A 71 19.72 5.17 -10.37
CA GLU A 71 18.92 5.55 -9.20
C GLU A 71 17.43 5.67 -9.54
N ASN A 72 17.09 6.24 -10.70
CA ASN A 72 15.70 6.36 -11.14
C ASN A 72 15.05 5.01 -11.39
N MET A 73 15.81 4.06 -11.95
CA MET A 73 15.34 2.71 -12.21
C MET A 73 15.05 1.97 -10.91
N GLU A 74 15.96 2.02 -9.94
CA GLU A 74 15.78 1.42 -8.61
C GLU A 74 14.56 2.01 -7.90
N LEU A 75 14.45 3.34 -7.85
CA LEU A 75 13.31 4.02 -7.22
C LEU A 75 11.98 3.67 -7.88
N LYS A 76 11.98 3.45 -9.20
CA LYS A 76 10.77 3.03 -9.93
C LYS A 76 10.36 1.61 -9.53
N ASP A 77 11.31 0.69 -9.42
CA ASP A 77 11.05 -0.69 -9.02
C ASP A 77 10.55 -0.75 -7.56
N ASP A 78 11.14 0.04 -6.67
CA ASP A 78 10.67 0.20 -5.30
C ASP A 78 9.23 0.73 -5.27
N LEU A 79 8.95 1.79 -6.02
CA LEU A 79 7.61 2.39 -6.09
C LEU A 79 6.57 1.38 -6.61
N LEU A 80 6.92 0.58 -7.62
CA LEU A 80 6.05 -0.48 -8.13
C LEU A 80 5.80 -1.56 -7.08
N THR A 81 6.82 -1.96 -6.34
CA THR A 81 6.72 -2.93 -5.24
C THR A 81 5.80 -2.42 -4.13
N TYR A 82 6.00 -1.19 -3.66
CA TYR A 82 5.14 -0.58 -2.64
C TYR A 82 3.70 -0.45 -3.10
N LYS A 83 3.48 -0.07 -4.37
CA LYS A 83 2.14 0.02 -4.93
C LYS A 83 1.45 -1.35 -4.95
N GLN A 84 2.16 -2.39 -5.35
CA GLN A 84 1.63 -3.76 -5.37
C GLN A 84 1.28 -4.24 -3.96
N GLN A 85 2.16 -4.03 -2.98
CA GLN A 85 1.90 -4.37 -1.58
C GLN A 85 0.68 -3.62 -1.01
N THR A 86 0.53 -2.35 -1.37
CA THR A 86 -0.62 -1.54 -0.94
C THR A 86 -1.93 -2.12 -1.48
N ILE A 87 -1.97 -2.45 -2.77
CA ILE A 87 -3.14 -3.08 -3.41
C ILE A 87 -3.48 -4.41 -2.72
N GLU A 88 -2.48 -5.25 -2.44
CA GLU A 88 -2.72 -6.54 -1.77
C GLU A 88 -3.25 -6.38 -0.35
N ILE A 89 -2.80 -5.36 0.39
CA ILE A 89 -3.32 -5.05 1.73
C ILE A 89 -4.77 -4.56 1.64
N GLU A 90 -5.07 -3.68 0.70
CA GLU A 90 -6.43 -3.18 0.47
C GLU A 90 -7.38 -4.32 0.10
N ASP A 91 -6.98 -5.18 -0.85
CA ASP A 91 -7.77 -6.34 -1.27
C ASP A 91 -8.02 -7.33 -0.12
N ARG A 92 -7.01 -7.59 0.72
CA ARG A 92 -7.17 -8.45 1.90
C ARG A 92 -8.16 -7.86 2.90
N HIS A 93 -8.01 -6.57 3.19
CA HIS A 93 -8.90 -5.86 4.12
C HIS A 93 -10.35 -5.80 3.61
N GLU A 94 -10.57 -5.60 2.31
CA GLU A 94 -11.91 -5.63 1.72
C GLU A 94 -12.56 -7.02 1.84
N LYS A 95 -11.79 -8.09 1.54
CA LYS A 95 -12.26 -9.47 1.72
C LYS A 95 -12.59 -9.78 3.17
N GLU A 96 -11.73 -9.37 4.11
CA GLU A 96 -11.95 -9.55 5.54
C GLU A 96 -13.21 -8.82 6.01
N LEU A 97 -13.45 -7.58 5.55
CA LEU A 97 -14.67 -6.84 5.87
C LEU A 97 -15.94 -7.50 5.32
N SER A 98 -15.89 -8.01 4.09
CA SER A 98 -17.01 -8.76 3.50
C SER A 98 -17.28 -10.03 4.30
N LEU A 99 -16.23 -10.82 4.55
CA LEU A 99 -16.32 -12.06 5.31
C LEU A 99 -16.89 -11.81 6.71
N ARG A 100 -16.41 -10.76 7.38
CA ARG A 100 -16.93 -10.35 8.70
C ARG A 100 -18.44 -10.12 8.67
N HIS A 101 -18.95 -9.46 7.63
CA HIS A 101 -20.38 -9.19 7.53
C HIS A 101 -21.18 -10.49 7.35
N ASP A 102 -20.71 -11.38 6.49
CA ASP A 102 -21.33 -12.66 6.21
C ASP A 102 -21.32 -13.59 7.45
N LEU A 103 -20.19 -13.64 8.16
CA LEU A 103 -20.05 -14.41 9.39
C LEU A 103 -20.82 -13.80 10.56
N ASP A 104 -20.98 -12.48 10.61
CA ASP A 104 -21.85 -11.85 11.62
C ASP A 104 -23.31 -12.23 11.39
N TYR A 105 -23.75 -12.29 10.13
CA TYR A 105 -25.07 -12.77 9.78
C TYR A 105 -25.25 -14.26 10.16
N LYS A 106 -24.32 -15.14 9.75
CA LYS A 106 -24.33 -16.56 10.12
C LYS A 106 -24.29 -16.79 11.63
N SER A 107 -23.54 -15.99 12.38
CA SER A 107 -23.50 -16.07 13.85
C SER A 107 -24.87 -15.80 14.46
N ARG A 108 -25.60 -14.81 13.93
CA ARG A 108 -26.96 -14.50 14.40
C ARG A 108 -27.94 -15.61 14.07
N GLU A 109 -27.88 -16.17 12.86
CA GLU A 109 -28.68 -17.34 12.48
C GLU A 109 -28.39 -18.52 13.40
N PHE A 110 -27.12 -18.79 13.68
CA PHE A 110 -26.70 -19.85 14.59
C PHE A 110 -27.24 -19.65 16.02
N PHE A 111 -27.11 -18.43 16.56
CA PHE A 111 -27.66 -18.09 17.88
C PHE A 111 -29.18 -18.20 17.93
N GLN A 112 -29.86 -17.77 16.87
CA GLN A 112 -31.31 -17.88 16.75
C GLN A 112 -31.76 -19.35 16.67
N ALA A 113 -31.10 -20.16 15.83
CA ALA A 113 -31.39 -21.58 15.68
C ALA A 113 -31.24 -22.34 17.02
N MET A 114 -30.19 -22.03 17.79
CA MET A 114 -30.04 -22.58 19.14
C MET A 114 -31.19 -22.14 20.07
N HIS A 115 -31.56 -20.87 20.05
CA HIS A 115 -32.62 -20.35 20.90
C HIS A 115 -34.00 -20.96 20.56
N GLU A 116 -34.29 -21.11 19.27
CA GLU A 116 -35.55 -21.65 18.73
C GLU A 116 -35.59 -23.19 18.72
N ARG A 117 -34.46 -23.85 19.07
CA ARG A 117 -34.29 -25.31 19.07
C ARG A 117 -34.43 -25.94 17.69
N GLU A 118 -33.96 -25.23 16.66
CA GLU A 118 -33.95 -25.71 15.27
C GLU A 118 -32.72 -26.59 15.01
N HIS A 119 -32.72 -27.82 15.55
CA HIS A 119 -31.53 -28.69 15.55
C HIS A 119 -30.94 -28.96 14.16
N GLU A 120 -31.78 -29.14 13.13
CA GLU A 120 -31.32 -29.36 11.75
C GLU A 120 -30.54 -28.15 11.23
N GLN A 121 -30.96 -26.93 11.56
CA GLN A 121 -30.27 -25.70 11.16
C GLN A 121 -28.97 -25.52 11.94
N VAL A 122 -28.96 -25.84 13.23
CA VAL A 122 -27.73 -25.85 14.04
C VAL A 122 -26.71 -26.85 13.47
N GLU A 123 -27.16 -28.02 13.00
CA GLU A 123 -26.31 -29.03 12.35
C GLU A 123 -25.72 -28.53 11.02
N GLU A 124 -26.53 -27.84 10.21
CA GLU A 124 -26.06 -27.27 8.94
C GLU A 124 -24.97 -26.20 9.15
N LEU A 125 -25.13 -25.36 10.18
CA LEU A 125 -24.24 -24.25 10.51
C LEU A 125 -22.97 -24.65 11.28
N THR A 126 -22.90 -25.88 11.78
CA THR A 126 -21.75 -26.40 12.55
C THR A 126 -20.89 -27.31 11.70
N SER A 127 -19.59 -27.30 11.99
CA SER A 127 -18.60 -28.12 11.31
C SER A 127 -18.62 -29.56 11.82
N SER A 128 -17.87 -30.43 11.16
CA SER A 128 -17.72 -31.83 11.56
C SER A 128 -17.13 -32.06 12.97
N SER A 129 -16.49 -31.05 13.57
CA SER A 129 -15.92 -31.11 14.93
C SER A 129 -16.96 -31.02 16.05
N ILE A 130 -18.20 -30.64 15.72
CA ILE A 130 -19.31 -30.46 16.67
C ILE A 130 -20.37 -31.53 16.42
N THR A 131 -20.77 -32.23 17.48
CA THR A 131 -21.90 -33.17 17.47
C THR A 131 -23.04 -32.60 18.31
N ILE A 132 -24.27 -32.69 17.82
CA ILE A 132 -25.45 -32.15 18.50
C ILE A 132 -26.19 -33.26 19.24
N ASP A 133 -26.40 -33.06 20.54
CA ASP A 133 -27.36 -33.84 21.32
C ASP A 133 -28.68 -33.05 21.42
N SER A 134 -29.62 -33.39 20.55
CA SER A 134 -30.92 -32.73 20.47
C SER A 134 -31.82 -32.98 21.68
N GLU A 135 -31.64 -34.11 22.39
CA GLU A 135 -32.44 -34.40 23.59
C GLU A 135 -32.00 -33.55 24.78
N ALA A 136 -30.68 -33.31 24.88
CA ALA A 136 -30.10 -32.51 25.96
C ALA A 136 -29.96 -31.02 25.63
N GLU A 137 -30.14 -30.61 24.37
CA GLU A 137 -29.87 -29.24 23.88
C GLU A 137 -28.40 -28.84 24.10
N ILE A 138 -27.48 -29.76 23.79
CA ILE A 138 -26.03 -29.62 24.02
C ILE A 138 -25.25 -29.82 22.71
N LEU A 139 -24.24 -28.98 22.51
CA LEU A 139 -23.19 -29.15 21.54
C LEU A 139 -22.00 -29.85 22.20
N HIS A 140 -21.56 -30.96 21.63
CA HIS A 140 -20.32 -31.65 22.00
C HIS A 140 -19.24 -31.27 21.01
N LEU A 141 -18.19 -30.62 21.52
CA LEU A 141 -17.07 -30.13 20.72
C LEU A 141 -15.85 -31.01 20.95
N THR A 142 -15.18 -31.40 19.87
CA THR A 142 -13.89 -32.10 19.94
C THR A 142 -12.82 -31.19 19.36
N ASP A 143 -11.85 -30.76 20.18
CA ASP A 143 -10.71 -30.00 19.66
C ASP A 143 -9.67 -30.90 18.97
N GLN A 144 -8.69 -30.28 18.31
CA GLN A 144 -7.63 -30.99 17.60
C GLN A 144 -6.74 -31.84 18.52
N GLU A 145 -6.72 -31.55 19.83
CA GLU A 145 -6.00 -32.31 20.85
C GLU A 145 -6.85 -33.47 21.42
N GLY A 146 -8.10 -33.61 20.96
CA GLY A 146 -9.06 -34.62 21.40
C GLY A 146 -9.74 -34.30 22.73
N ILE A 147 -9.70 -33.05 23.18
CA ILE A 147 -10.40 -32.62 24.40
C ILE A 147 -11.86 -32.38 24.04
N GLU A 148 -12.73 -33.13 24.71
CA GLU A 148 -14.17 -32.95 24.60
C GLU A 148 -14.65 -31.82 25.52
N ARG A 149 -15.46 -30.92 24.96
CA ARG A 149 -16.14 -29.86 25.70
C ARG A 149 -17.62 -29.89 25.36
N SER A 150 -18.45 -29.38 26.27
CA SER A 150 -19.88 -29.22 26.02
C SER A 150 -20.30 -27.77 26.14
N PHE A 151 -21.25 -27.39 25.29
CA PHE A 151 -21.86 -26.07 25.30
C PHE A 151 -23.38 -26.23 25.23
N HIS A 152 -24.09 -25.67 26.20
CA HIS A 152 -25.56 -25.71 26.21
C HIS A 152 -26.12 -24.65 25.28
N TYR A 153 -27.25 -24.93 24.63
CA TYR A 153 -27.91 -23.95 23.77
C TYR A 153 -28.16 -22.63 24.52
N LEU A 154 -27.92 -21.53 23.82
CA LEU A 154 -28.14 -20.20 24.38
C LEU A 154 -29.64 -19.93 24.50
N GLN A 155 -30.05 -19.49 25.69
CA GLN A 155 -31.38 -18.97 25.94
C GLN A 155 -31.33 -17.45 25.86
N LEU A 156 -31.93 -16.88 24.81
CA LEU A 156 -31.84 -15.45 24.49
C LEU A 156 -33.09 -14.66 24.92
N ASP A 157 -34.02 -15.26 25.67
CA ASP A 157 -35.31 -14.65 26.03
C ASP A 157 -35.18 -13.28 26.72
N SER A 158 -34.14 -13.10 27.55
CA SER A 158 -33.86 -11.85 28.26
C SER A 158 -32.94 -10.89 27.51
N VAL A 159 -32.28 -11.38 26.45
CA VAL A 159 -31.26 -10.64 25.69
C VAL A 159 -31.95 -9.62 24.79
N ILE A 160 -31.67 -8.35 25.04
CA ILE A 160 -32.22 -7.25 24.24
C ILE A 160 -31.24 -6.76 23.18
N TYR A 161 -29.95 -7.07 23.35
CA TYR A 161 -28.90 -6.57 22.49
C TYR A 161 -27.70 -7.52 22.52
N SER A 162 -27.22 -7.87 21.33
CA SER A 162 -25.93 -8.53 21.13
C SER A 162 -25.08 -7.69 20.20
N ARG A 163 -23.76 -7.74 20.40
CA ARG A 163 -22.80 -7.12 19.49
C ARG A 163 -21.54 -7.94 19.38
N GLN A 164 -20.94 -7.89 18.21
CA GLN A 164 -19.56 -8.33 18.02
C GLN A 164 -18.61 -7.35 18.71
N ARG A 165 -17.77 -7.85 19.61
CA ARG A 165 -16.78 -7.09 20.38
C ARG A 165 -15.42 -7.07 19.69
N SER A 166 -14.96 -8.23 19.24
CA SER A 166 -13.67 -8.43 18.57
C SER A 166 -13.80 -9.53 17.53
N PHE A 167 -12.88 -9.54 16.59
CA PHE A 167 -12.71 -10.62 15.63
C PHE A 167 -11.25 -10.67 15.18
N SER A 168 -10.84 -11.82 14.66
CA SER A 168 -9.53 -12.03 14.06
C SER A 168 -9.67 -13.05 12.94
N TYR A 169 -9.04 -12.77 11.79
CA TYR A 169 -9.00 -13.69 10.67
C TYR A 169 -7.56 -14.15 10.44
N ASP A 170 -7.34 -15.47 10.53
CA ASP A 170 -6.10 -16.10 10.10
C ASP A 170 -6.23 -16.51 8.62
N HIS A 171 -5.50 -15.80 7.76
CA HIS A 171 -5.50 -16.05 6.33
C HIS A 171 -4.76 -17.32 5.92
N GLU A 172 -3.84 -17.82 6.75
CA GLU A 172 -3.03 -19.01 6.41
C GLU A 172 -3.81 -20.29 6.68
N GLU A 173 -4.51 -20.34 7.81
CA GLU A 173 -5.30 -21.51 8.23
C GLU A 173 -6.78 -21.41 7.82
N GLU A 174 -7.20 -20.29 7.23
CA GLU A 174 -8.60 -19.97 6.93
C GLU A 174 -9.53 -20.12 8.15
N VAL A 175 -9.10 -19.54 9.29
CA VAL A 175 -9.83 -19.60 10.57
C VAL A 175 -10.28 -18.19 10.96
N PHE A 176 -11.57 -18.03 11.25
CA PHE A 176 -12.13 -16.76 11.70
C PHE A 176 -12.66 -16.89 13.13
N SER A 177 -12.09 -16.13 14.06
CA SER A 177 -12.57 -16.06 15.45
C SER A 177 -13.32 -14.76 15.70
N THR A 178 -14.42 -14.82 16.45
CA THR A 178 -15.24 -13.66 16.79
C THR A 178 -15.84 -13.78 18.19
N GLU A 179 -15.80 -12.69 18.94
CA GLU A 179 -16.41 -12.60 20.27
C GLU A 179 -17.68 -11.76 20.22
N TYR A 180 -18.73 -12.27 20.83
CA TYR A 180 -20.02 -11.61 21.01
C TYR A 180 -20.25 -11.29 22.48
N GLU A 181 -20.80 -10.11 22.75
CA GLU A 181 -21.28 -9.69 24.06
C GLU A 181 -22.81 -9.63 24.04
N PHE A 182 -23.43 -10.17 25.07
CA PHE A 182 -24.89 -10.16 25.25
C PHE A 182 -25.27 -9.25 26.41
N TYR A 183 -26.34 -8.49 26.20
CA TYR A 183 -26.87 -7.56 27.18
C TYR A 183 -28.35 -7.79 27.40
N THR A 184 -28.75 -7.77 28.66
CA THR A 184 -30.16 -7.86 29.08
C THR A 184 -30.66 -6.54 29.65
N SER A 185 -31.97 -6.34 29.60
CA SER A 185 -32.59 -5.16 30.22
C SER A 185 -33.11 -5.51 31.60
N SER A 186 -32.69 -4.75 32.60
CA SER A 186 -33.41 -4.63 33.87
C SER A 186 -34.30 -3.37 33.85
N GLU A 187 -35.16 -3.20 34.85
CA GLU A 187 -36.05 -2.03 34.96
C GLU A 187 -35.29 -0.69 34.99
N GLU A 188 -34.01 -0.69 35.40
CA GLU A 188 -33.23 0.54 35.62
C GLU A 188 -31.98 0.68 34.73
N SER A 189 -31.47 -0.41 34.12
CA SER A 189 -30.26 -0.37 33.28
C SER A 189 -30.06 -1.60 32.39
N MET A 190 -29.18 -1.48 31.38
CA MET A 190 -28.66 -2.63 30.63
C MET A 190 -27.54 -3.30 31.42
N HIS A 191 -27.58 -4.62 31.56
CA HIS A 191 -26.54 -5.41 32.21
C HIS A 191 -25.81 -6.28 31.18
N PHE A 192 -24.51 -6.49 31.40
CA PHE A 192 -23.72 -7.45 30.63
C PHE A 192 -23.96 -8.85 31.19
N ASP A 193 -24.45 -9.76 30.36
CA ASP A 193 -24.80 -11.12 30.79
C ASP A 193 -23.68 -12.13 30.54
N GLY A 194 -22.75 -11.81 29.65
CA GLY A 194 -21.63 -12.67 29.30
C GLY A 194 -21.23 -12.51 27.84
N GLY A 195 -20.13 -13.16 27.49
CA GLY A 195 -19.69 -13.23 26.11
C GLY A 195 -19.55 -14.67 25.62
N VAL A 196 -19.63 -14.82 24.30
CA VAL A 196 -19.40 -16.08 23.60
C VAL A 196 -18.41 -15.83 22.50
N GLU A 197 -17.38 -16.66 22.43
CA GLU A 197 -16.49 -16.72 21.28
C GLU A 197 -16.95 -17.85 20.35
N LEU A 198 -17.03 -17.53 19.05
CA LEU A 198 -17.20 -18.49 17.97
C LEU A 198 -15.92 -18.56 17.16
N ILE A 199 -15.52 -19.77 16.79
CA ILE A 199 -14.48 -20.02 15.80
C ILE A 199 -15.15 -20.65 14.59
N PHE A 200 -14.87 -20.09 13.42
CA PHE A 200 -15.32 -20.60 12.14
C PHE A 200 -14.13 -21.18 11.36
N GLU A 201 -14.39 -22.29 10.69
CA GLU A 201 -13.49 -22.95 9.75
C GLU A 201 -14.18 -23.10 8.39
N ASN A 202 -13.39 -23.05 7.32
CA ASN A 202 -13.89 -23.19 5.95
C ASN A 202 -13.87 -24.67 5.50
N GLU A 203 -14.99 -25.36 5.67
CA GLU A 203 -15.22 -26.75 5.22
C GLU A 203 -16.15 -26.78 4.00
N GLU A 204 -15.71 -26.24 2.85
CA GLU A 204 -16.53 -25.93 1.66
C GLU A 204 -17.49 -24.74 1.84
N ASP A 205 -17.95 -24.49 3.07
CA ASP A 205 -18.59 -23.26 3.54
C ASP A 205 -18.08 -22.94 4.95
N TRP A 206 -18.24 -21.68 5.36
CA TRP A 206 -17.88 -21.25 6.70
C TRP A 206 -18.87 -21.81 7.73
N LYS A 207 -18.32 -22.62 8.64
CA LYS A 207 -19.08 -23.33 9.67
C LYS A 207 -18.46 -23.12 11.04
N VAL A 208 -19.31 -23.13 12.07
CA VAL A 208 -18.85 -23.02 13.47
C VAL A 208 -18.12 -24.30 13.85
N SER A 209 -16.82 -24.19 14.11
CA SER A 209 -15.97 -25.29 14.58
C SER A 209 -15.73 -25.26 16.08
N SER A 210 -15.90 -24.10 16.72
CA SER A 210 -15.84 -24.00 18.16
C SER A 210 -16.76 -22.93 18.72
N ILE A 211 -17.25 -23.18 19.93
CA ILE A 211 -17.99 -22.20 20.73
C ILE A 211 -17.54 -22.31 22.20
N ARG A 212 -17.30 -21.16 22.85
CA ARG A 212 -17.01 -21.11 24.29
C ARG A 212 -17.50 -19.82 24.94
N TYR A 213 -17.76 -19.90 26.24
CA TYR A 213 -17.99 -18.69 27.05
C TYR A 213 -16.69 -17.92 27.26
N VAL A 214 -16.77 -16.60 27.17
CA VAL A 214 -15.69 -15.66 27.52
C VAL A 214 -16.14 -14.73 28.64
N GLN A 215 -15.24 -14.45 29.59
CA GLN A 215 -15.47 -13.62 30.77
C GLN A 215 -14.86 -12.23 30.59
#